data_AF-D0BM88-F1
#
_entry.id   AF-D0BM88-F1
#
_cell.length_a   1.000
_cell.length_b   1.000
_cell.length_c   1.000
_cell.angle_alpha   90.00
_cell.angle_beta   90.00
_cell.angle_gamma   90.00
#
_symmetry.space_group_name_H-M   'P 1'
#
loop_
_entity.id
_entity.type
_entity.pdbx_description
1 polymer ?
#
loop_
_entity_poly.entity_id
_entity_poly.type
_entity_poly.pdbx_seq_one_letter_code
_entity_poly.pdbx_strand_id
1 'polypeptide(L)'
;MKKTHLLVGLGISISLLTACQNSSSNSNSATTEAETTTQTTVAPKPVTDYTLYNSVLKDYKEVVENVTKHSNDHSKITLNDNVNSIAYLVKKGFDSPGISYTLYDFDKNNVDELVISMDSSKENHYILDIYTISEGKLIRVTNRENKLDMIGERMQIFPLEDGTFLYIGVGTSRDHGYIHYKLNDKGDALEEIKEIITDDNVKTLSPKIDLKQKEWKPTQWYITSPEKQKEVTQKKLDIQAIQNGDYSSLKGTWVDGTGHTFIFDEKGLVDENYEMKLSYFKEYKGTLIGGYGPKNSPVGGAAVYIIPGGVPMTADRNDTFVDPIQTDKDRIFAGQQFPRFASEFHYRIDD
;
A
#
# COMPACT_ATOMS: atom_id res chain seq x y z
N MET A 1 -53.76 -45.25 -10.25
CA MET A 1 -55.08 -44.70 -9.88
C MET A 1 -54.93 -43.17 -9.83
N LYS A 2 -55.46 -42.46 -10.83
CA LYS A 2 -56.56 -41.45 -10.74
C LYS A 2 -56.37 -40.40 -9.63
N LYS A 3 -56.57 -39.08 -9.79
CA LYS A 3 -56.67 -38.11 -10.89
C LYS A 3 -57.08 -36.79 -10.18
N THR A 4 -56.48 -35.65 -10.56
CA THR A 4 -57.10 -34.29 -10.69
C THR A 4 -57.64 -33.57 -9.40
N HIS A 5 -57.74 -32.23 -9.27
CA HIS A 5 -57.95 -31.12 -10.20
C HIS A 5 -57.36 -29.76 -9.73
N LEU A 6 -57.15 -28.92 -10.75
CA LEU A 6 -56.79 -27.49 -10.86
C LEU A 6 -58.05 -26.59 -10.86
N LEU A 7 -57.93 -25.32 -10.41
CA LEU A 7 -58.76 -24.15 -10.77
C LEU A 7 -57.94 -22.89 -10.38
N VAL A 8 -57.44 -22.02 -11.27
CA VAL A 8 -58.01 -21.14 -12.33
C VAL A 8 -58.89 -20.00 -11.80
N GLY A 9 -58.41 -18.76 -12.03
CA GLY A 9 -59.19 -17.52 -12.00
C GLY A 9 -58.53 -16.42 -12.84
N LEU A 10 -59.05 -16.22 -14.05
CA LEU A 10 -58.94 -15.02 -14.92
C LEU A 10 -59.36 -13.75 -14.15
N GLY A 11 -59.08 -12.50 -14.50
CA GLY A 11 -58.61 -11.75 -15.69
C GLY A 11 -58.49 -10.28 -15.20
N ILE A 12 -58.25 -9.19 -15.93
CA ILE A 12 -58.55 -8.78 -17.31
C ILE A 12 -57.56 -7.64 -17.61
N SER A 13 -57.00 -7.65 -18.81
CA SER A 13 -56.21 -6.60 -19.42
C SER A 13 -57.10 -5.50 -20.02
N ILE A 14 -56.74 -4.22 -19.83
CA ILE A 14 -57.10 -3.14 -20.76
C ILE A 14 -55.88 -2.23 -20.93
N SER A 15 -55.28 -2.31 -22.11
CA SER A 15 -54.33 -1.32 -22.63
C SER A 15 -55.12 -0.32 -23.47
N LEU A 16 -54.96 0.97 -23.23
CA LEU A 16 -55.29 2.01 -24.21
C LEU A 16 -54.08 2.93 -24.36
N LEU A 17 -53.41 2.82 -25.51
CA LEU A 17 -52.54 3.86 -26.03
C LEU A 17 -53.40 5.03 -26.49
N THR A 18 -53.01 6.26 -26.17
CA THR A 18 -53.22 7.40 -27.06
C THR A 18 -52.12 8.43 -26.85
N ALA A 19 -51.41 8.73 -27.94
CA ALA A 19 -50.48 9.84 -28.06
C ALA A 19 -51.19 11.07 -28.65
N CYS A 20 -50.73 12.28 -28.31
CA CYS A 20 -50.60 13.51 -29.13
C CYS A 20 -50.27 14.68 -28.17
N GLN A 21 -49.07 15.28 -28.21
CA GLN A 21 -48.55 16.35 -29.09
C GLN A 21 -48.84 17.79 -28.60
N ASN A 22 -47.75 18.59 -28.56
CA ASN A 22 -47.62 19.99 -28.12
C ASN A 22 -48.54 21.01 -28.84
N SER A 23 -48.99 22.06 -28.12
CA SER A 23 -48.68 23.49 -28.40
C SER A 23 -49.47 24.52 -27.56
N SER A 24 -48.73 25.57 -27.12
CA SER A 24 -49.09 26.99 -26.84
C SER A 24 -50.02 27.42 -25.68
N SER A 25 -49.40 28.17 -24.73
CA SER A 25 -49.81 29.44 -24.04
C SER A 25 -51.31 29.66 -23.70
N ASN A 26 -51.76 30.03 -22.49
CA ASN A 26 -51.41 31.25 -21.74
C ASN A 26 -52.07 31.26 -20.32
N SER A 27 -51.36 31.84 -19.35
CA SER A 27 -51.81 32.65 -18.17
C SER A 27 -52.84 32.17 -17.13
N ASN A 28 -52.40 32.31 -15.87
CA ASN A 28 -53.10 32.67 -14.61
C ASN A 28 -53.53 31.58 -13.59
N SER A 29 -52.58 31.31 -12.68
CA SER A 29 -52.61 31.56 -11.23
C SER A 29 -53.64 30.92 -10.28
N ALA A 30 -53.07 30.50 -9.14
CA ALA A 30 -53.64 30.22 -7.80
C ALA A 30 -54.28 28.81 -7.65
N THR A 31 -53.95 27.95 -6.69
CA THR A 31 -52.99 27.89 -5.56
C THR A 31 -52.97 26.42 -5.14
N THR A 32 -51.82 25.78 -4.95
CA THR A 32 -51.77 24.49 -4.23
C THR A 32 -50.50 24.43 -3.39
N GLU A 33 -50.69 24.16 -2.11
CA GLU A 33 -49.68 24.08 -1.06
C GLU A 33 -48.57 23.09 -1.44
N ALA A 34 -47.31 23.54 -1.37
CA ALA A 34 -46.15 22.68 -1.53
C ALA A 34 -45.80 22.05 -0.18
N GLU A 35 -46.01 20.74 -0.05
CA GLU A 35 -45.32 19.93 0.95
C GLU A 35 -43.82 20.04 0.71
N THR A 36 -43.14 20.80 1.56
CA THR A 36 -41.68 20.87 1.60
C THR A 36 -41.18 19.57 2.19
N THR A 37 -40.88 18.58 1.35
CA THR A 37 -40.05 17.44 1.75
C THR A 37 -38.61 17.95 1.77
N THR A 38 -38.12 18.31 2.95
CA THR A 38 -36.70 18.58 3.19
C THR A 38 -35.90 17.31 2.93
N GLN A 39 -35.39 17.16 1.70
CA GLN A 39 -34.27 16.26 1.44
C GLN A 39 -33.05 16.83 2.15
N THR A 40 -32.73 16.28 3.32
CA THR A 40 -31.42 16.45 3.94
C THR A 40 -30.40 15.76 3.05
N THR A 41 -29.81 16.50 2.10
CA THR A 41 -28.62 16.06 1.38
C THR A 41 -27.49 16.01 2.41
N VAL A 42 -27.21 14.82 2.94
CA VAL A 42 -26.01 14.56 3.73
C VAL A 42 -24.82 14.93 2.85
N ALA A 43 -24.04 15.93 3.29
CA ALA A 43 -22.81 16.30 2.59
C ALA A 43 -21.93 15.04 2.42
N PRO A 44 -21.32 14.81 1.24
CA PRO A 44 -20.43 13.68 1.07
C PRO A 44 -19.34 13.75 2.14
N LYS A 45 -19.11 12.63 2.85
CA LYS A 45 -18.01 12.54 3.82
C LYS A 45 -16.72 12.98 3.11
N PRO A 46 -15.90 13.85 3.73
CA PRO A 46 -14.64 14.25 3.12
C PRO A 46 -13.76 13.03 2.86
N VAL A 47 -13.09 13.01 1.72
CA VAL A 47 -12.11 11.97 1.38
C VAL A 47 -10.95 12.06 2.36
N THR A 48 -10.56 10.93 2.94
CA THR A 48 -9.43 10.87 3.88
C THR A 48 -8.12 11.24 3.18
N ASP A 49 -7.38 12.16 3.78
CA ASP A 49 -6.05 12.54 3.32
C ASP A 49 -4.97 11.59 3.89
N TYR A 50 -4.71 10.51 3.16
CA TYR A 50 -3.70 9.52 3.55
C TYR A 50 -2.25 10.06 3.54
N THR A 51 -1.99 11.25 2.99
CA THR A 51 -0.65 11.84 3.03
C THR A 51 -0.23 12.20 4.46
N LEU A 52 -1.17 12.29 5.40
CA LEU A 52 -0.90 12.47 6.83
C LEU A 52 -0.04 11.33 7.42
N TYR A 53 -0.08 10.13 6.84
CA TYR A 53 0.76 9.01 7.26
C TYR A 53 2.25 9.20 6.92
N ASN A 54 2.60 10.11 6.01
CA ASN A 54 3.99 10.27 5.57
C ASN A 54 4.94 10.72 6.68
N SER A 55 4.45 11.37 7.74
CA SER A 55 5.28 11.68 8.90
C SER A 55 5.71 10.40 9.64
N VAL A 56 4.82 9.41 9.76
CA VAL A 56 5.13 8.10 10.34
C VAL A 56 6.13 7.36 9.46
N LEU A 57 5.88 7.32 8.15
CA LEU A 57 6.78 6.66 7.20
C LEU A 57 8.20 7.26 7.25
N LYS A 58 8.29 8.58 7.36
CA LYS A 58 9.57 9.28 7.52
C LYS A 58 10.30 8.85 8.79
N ASP A 59 9.60 8.83 9.93
CA ASP A 59 10.20 8.46 11.22
C ASP A 59 10.77 7.03 11.16
N TYR A 60 10.03 6.07 10.58
CA TYR A 60 10.50 4.70 10.41
C TYR A 60 11.61 4.55 9.36
N LYS A 61 11.58 5.32 8.28
CA LYS A 61 12.67 5.38 7.30
C LYS A 61 13.97 5.79 7.99
N GLU A 62 13.94 6.83 8.81
CA GLU A 62 15.11 7.32 9.54
C GLU A 62 15.65 6.27 10.51
N VAL A 63 14.79 5.46 11.15
CA VAL A 63 15.21 4.30 11.97
C VAL A 63 16.03 3.32 11.13
N VAL A 64 15.50 2.89 9.98
CA VAL A 64 16.18 1.93 9.09
C VAL A 64 17.54 2.48 8.64
N GLU A 65 17.60 3.74 8.23
CA GLU A 65 18.84 4.39 7.78
C GLU A 65 19.87 4.50 8.91
N ASN A 66 19.44 4.90 10.11
CA ASN A 66 20.32 5.09 11.27
C ASN A 66 20.89 3.75 11.77
N VAL A 67 20.03 2.73 11.91
CA VAL A 67 20.45 1.36 12.29
C VAL A 67 21.40 0.79 11.24
N THR A 68 21.11 0.98 9.94
CA THR A 68 21.98 0.48 8.86
C THR A 68 23.35 1.14 8.88
N LYS A 69 23.39 2.47 9.03
CA LYS A 69 24.63 3.25 9.09
C LYS A 69 25.51 2.89 10.29
N HIS A 70 24.89 2.51 11.41
CA HIS A 70 25.55 2.21 12.67
C HIS A 70 25.45 0.73 13.07
N SER A 71 25.38 -0.17 12.09
CA SER A 71 25.20 -1.61 12.27
C SER A 71 26.22 -2.30 13.19
N ASN A 72 27.43 -1.73 13.32
CA ASN A 72 28.50 -2.26 14.19
C ASN A 72 28.67 -1.49 15.51
N ASP A 73 27.89 -0.42 15.74
CA ASP A 73 28.02 0.44 16.91
C ASP A 73 26.67 1.06 17.29
N HIS A 74 25.84 0.26 17.97
CA HIS A 74 24.50 0.68 18.39
C HIS A 74 24.49 1.87 19.37
N SER A 75 25.63 2.23 19.98
CA SER A 75 25.72 3.41 20.86
C SER A 75 25.53 4.74 20.11
N LYS A 76 25.68 4.72 18.78
CA LYS A 76 25.50 5.88 17.90
C LYS A 76 24.08 6.01 17.33
N ILE A 77 23.22 5.02 17.57
CA ILE A 77 21.83 5.06 17.10
C ILE A 77 21.08 6.11 17.90
N THR A 78 20.47 7.06 17.19
CA THR A 78 19.60 8.07 17.81
C THR A 78 18.17 7.51 17.92
N LEU A 79 17.61 7.55 19.12
CA LEU A 79 16.25 7.08 19.38
C LEU A 79 15.23 8.18 19.07
N ASN A 80 14.10 7.76 18.51
CA ASN A 80 12.91 8.54 18.20
C ASN A 80 11.77 7.94 19.03
N ASP A 81 11.19 8.73 19.92
CA ASP A 81 10.11 8.27 20.81
C ASP A 81 8.77 8.11 20.09
N ASN A 82 8.64 8.59 18.84
CA ASN A 82 7.42 8.48 18.06
C ASN A 82 7.20 7.08 17.46
N VAL A 83 8.24 6.26 17.35
CA VAL A 83 8.16 4.92 16.75
C VAL A 83 8.04 3.83 17.83
N ASN A 84 7.59 2.64 17.45
CA ASN A 84 7.73 1.46 18.31
C ASN A 84 9.22 1.15 18.57
N SER A 85 9.60 0.99 19.83
CA SER A 85 10.98 0.70 20.26
C SER A 85 11.57 -0.60 19.67
N ILE A 86 10.74 -1.57 19.31
CA ILE A 86 11.14 -2.82 18.66
C ILE A 86 11.69 -2.57 17.24
N ALA A 87 11.36 -1.44 16.61
CA ALA A 87 11.89 -1.04 15.30
C ALA A 87 13.42 -0.99 15.27
N TYR A 88 14.07 -0.69 16.40
CA TYR A 88 15.53 -0.63 16.50
C TYR A 88 16.22 -2.01 16.49
N LEU A 89 15.44 -3.10 16.53
CA LEU A 89 15.94 -4.46 16.31
C LEU A 89 15.95 -4.84 14.81
N VAL A 90 15.55 -3.92 13.93
CA VAL A 90 15.51 -4.16 12.49
C VAL A 90 16.85 -4.66 11.97
N LYS A 91 16.78 -5.71 11.15
CA LYS A 91 17.90 -6.22 10.37
C LYS A 91 17.59 -5.99 8.91
N LYS A 92 18.29 -5.05 8.28
CA LYS A 92 18.22 -4.90 6.83
C LYS A 92 19.00 -6.06 6.19
N GLY A 93 18.29 -6.94 5.49
CA GLY A 93 18.88 -7.98 4.67
C GLY A 93 19.12 -7.50 3.24
N PHE A 94 19.85 -8.29 2.44
CA PHE A 94 19.98 -8.04 1.00
C PHE A 94 18.60 -7.98 0.30
N ASP A 95 17.65 -8.79 0.77
CA ASP A 95 16.34 -9.02 0.14
C ASP A 95 15.17 -8.39 0.92
N SER A 96 15.41 -7.55 1.92
CA SER A 96 14.35 -7.00 2.79
C SER A 96 14.56 -5.51 3.07
N PRO A 97 13.49 -4.69 3.04
CA PRO A 97 13.56 -3.29 3.44
C PRO A 97 13.76 -3.14 4.96
N GLY A 98 13.65 -4.23 5.73
CA GLY A 98 13.72 -4.26 7.19
C GLY A 98 12.41 -3.81 7.84
N ILE A 99 11.89 -2.65 7.43
CA ILE A 99 10.58 -2.15 7.85
C ILE A 99 9.78 -1.77 6.61
N SER A 100 8.53 -2.21 6.57
CA SER A 100 7.59 -1.96 5.46
C SER A 100 6.21 -1.63 6.01
N TYR A 101 5.34 -1.13 5.14
CA TYR A 101 3.97 -0.79 5.49
C TYR A 101 2.97 -1.34 4.48
N THR A 102 1.73 -1.46 4.91
CA THR A 102 0.56 -1.65 4.06
C THR A 102 -0.62 -0.83 4.59
N LEU A 103 -1.68 -0.71 3.80
CA LEU A 103 -2.93 -0.03 4.16
C LEU A 103 -4.06 -1.08 4.23
N TYR A 104 -4.85 -1.05 5.29
CA TYR A 104 -5.98 -1.97 5.47
C TYR A 104 -7.06 -1.38 6.37
N ASP A 105 -8.29 -1.27 5.87
CA ASP A 105 -9.50 -0.92 6.65
C ASP A 105 -9.99 -2.11 7.49
N PHE A 106 -9.67 -2.11 8.79
CA PHE A 106 -10.01 -3.22 9.70
C PHE A 106 -11.46 -3.19 10.18
N ASP A 107 -12.01 -2.00 10.45
CA ASP A 107 -13.35 -1.81 11.01
C ASP A 107 -14.44 -1.56 9.95
N LYS A 108 -14.06 -1.52 8.66
CA LYS A 108 -14.92 -1.31 7.49
C LYS A 108 -15.59 0.05 7.52
N ASN A 109 -14.90 1.06 8.04
CA ASN A 109 -15.39 2.44 8.12
C ASN A 109 -15.08 3.27 6.84
N ASN A 110 -14.44 2.65 5.83
CA ASN A 110 -13.90 3.24 4.60
C ASN A 110 -12.67 4.13 4.82
N VAL A 111 -11.92 3.92 5.89
CA VAL A 111 -10.61 4.52 6.17
C VAL A 111 -9.63 3.38 6.37
N ASP A 112 -8.60 3.31 5.52
CA ASP A 112 -7.55 2.33 5.69
C ASP A 112 -6.62 2.73 6.84
N GLU A 113 -6.35 1.81 7.76
CA GLU A 113 -5.28 1.97 8.74
C GLU A 113 -3.91 1.73 8.10
N LEU A 114 -2.92 2.55 8.50
CA LEU A 114 -1.52 2.32 8.23
C LEU A 114 -0.98 1.25 9.18
N VAL A 115 -0.54 0.12 8.61
CA VAL A 115 0.10 -0.97 9.34
C VAL A 115 1.60 -0.91 9.08
N ILE A 116 2.39 -0.66 10.11
CA ILE A 116 3.85 -0.76 10.06
C ILE A 116 4.25 -2.15 10.50
N SER A 117 5.09 -2.82 9.71
CA SER A 117 5.65 -4.12 10.04
C SER A 117 7.17 -4.11 10.00
N MET A 118 7.76 -4.99 10.81
CA MET A 118 9.17 -5.32 10.74
C MET A 118 9.33 -6.71 10.18
N ASP A 119 10.26 -6.83 9.25
CA ASP A 119 10.49 -8.04 8.51
C ASP A 119 11.99 -8.40 8.47
N SER A 120 12.30 -9.68 8.74
CA SER A 120 13.63 -10.26 8.53
C SER A 120 13.75 -11.07 7.24
N SER A 121 12.64 -11.35 6.55
CA SER A 121 12.50 -12.12 5.30
C SER A 121 11.12 -11.88 4.64
N LYS A 122 11.05 -11.59 3.32
CA LYS A 122 9.86 -11.17 2.52
C LYS A 122 8.44 -11.75 2.82
N GLU A 123 8.29 -12.78 3.63
CA GLU A 123 7.04 -13.47 3.95
C GLU A 123 6.54 -13.27 5.39
N ASN A 124 7.30 -12.60 6.28
CA ASN A 124 6.98 -12.53 7.72
C ASN A 124 6.88 -11.08 8.21
N HIS A 125 5.68 -10.51 8.09
CA HIS A 125 5.36 -9.15 8.53
C HIS A 125 4.88 -9.13 9.98
N TYR A 126 5.78 -8.88 10.93
CA TYR A 126 5.40 -8.66 12.33
C TYR A 126 4.93 -7.23 12.53
N ILE A 127 3.67 -7.03 12.94
CA ILE A 127 3.13 -5.69 13.18
C ILE A 127 3.91 -5.02 14.32
N LEU A 128 4.45 -3.84 14.03
CA LEU A 128 5.07 -2.94 14.99
C LEU A 128 4.10 -1.85 15.44
N ASP A 129 3.34 -1.28 14.53
CA ASP A 129 2.37 -0.25 14.87
C ASP A 129 1.20 -0.22 13.91
N ILE A 130 0.07 0.31 14.38
CA ILE A 130 -1.10 0.63 13.58
C ILE A 130 -1.47 2.10 13.84
N TYR A 131 -1.74 2.84 12.77
CA TYR A 131 -2.20 4.21 12.81
C TYR A 131 -3.48 4.38 12.00
N THR A 132 -4.40 5.21 12.47
CA THR A 132 -5.63 5.59 11.76
C THR A 132 -5.67 7.10 11.51
N ILE A 133 -6.56 7.55 10.65
CA ILE A 133 -6.89 8.96 10.48
C ILE A 133 -8.35 9.14 10.89
N SER A 134 -8.58 9.80 12.02
CA SER A 134 -9.92 10.13 12.50
C SER A 134 -10.07 11.64 12.59
N GLU A 135 -11.17 12.16 12.03
CA GLU A 135 -11.47 13.61 12.02
C GLU A 135 -10.32 14.47 11.48
N GLY A 136 -9.61 13.96 10.45
CA GLY A 136 -8.48 14.65 9.83
C GLY A 136 -7.20 14.68 10.67
N LYS A 137 -7.11 13.84 11.71
CA LYS A 137 -5.93 13.73 12.58
C LYS A 137 -5.32 12.34 12.50
N LEU A 138 -4.01 12.30 12.39
CA LEU A 138 -3.21 11.08 12.54
C LEU A 138 -3.25 10.61 14.00
N ILE A 139 -3.58 9.33 14.23
CA ILE A 139 -3.69 8.74 15.56
C ILE A 139 -2.98 7.38 15.58
N ARG A 140 -2.11 7.17 16.57
CA ARG A 140 -1.46 5.87 16.83
C ARG A 140 -2.35 5.02 17.72
N VAL A 141 -2.94 3.94 17.17
CA VAL A 141 -3.87 3.10 17.92
C VAL A 141 -3.18 1.99 18.71
N THR A 142 -1.93 1.63 18.37
CA THR A 142 -1.07 0.73 19.17
C THR A 142 -0.11 1.54 20.02
N ASN A 143 -0.44 1.77 21.29
CA ASN A 143 0.28 2.71 22.13
C ASN A 143 0.46 2.20 23.57
N ARG A 144 1.07 3.00 24.44
CA ARG A 144 1.38 2.59 25.81
C ARG A 144 0.12 2.42 26.67
N GLU A 145 -0.94 3.18 26.41
CA GLU A 145 -2.17 3.14 27.20
C GLU A 145 -2.88 1.78 27.07
N ASN A 146 -2.85 1.20 25.87
CA ASN A 146 -3.33 -0.16 25.62
C ASN A 146 -2.22 -1.23 25.61
N LYS A 147 -1.00 -0.90 26.09
CA LYS A 147 0.13 -1.83 26.25
C LYS A 147 0.59 -2.48 24.94
N LEU A 148 0.43 -1.78 23.82
CA LEU A 148 0.83 -2.22 22.49
C LEU A 148 2.04 -1.44 21.94
N ASP A 149 2.72 -0.61 22.75
CA ASP A 149 3.92 0.16 22.33
C ASP A 149 5.20 -0.68 22.17
N MET A 150 5.13 -1.98 22.46
CA MET A 150 6.23 -2.94 22.35
C MET A 150 5.88 -4.19 21.53
N ILE A 151 4.84 -4.13 20.70
CA ILE A 151 4.51 -5.25 19.80
C ILE A 151 5.59 -5.45 18.72
N GLY A 152 5.71 -6.69 18.25
CA GLY A 152 6.68 -7.13 17.25
C GLY A 152 6.84 -8.65 17.28
N GLU A 153 8.01 -9.17 16.88
CA GLU A 153 8.25 -10.62 16.73
C GLU A 153 7.85 -11.46 17.96
N ARG A 154 8.06 -10.95 19.19
CA ARG A 154 7.81 -11.70 20.44
C ARG A 154 6.44 -11.42 21.08
N MET A 155 5.88 -10.25 20.82
CA MET A 155 4.61 -9.78 21.39
C MET A 155 3.74 -9.38 20.20
N GLN A 156 2.92 -10.31 19.73
CA GLN A 156 2.28 -10.19 18.42
C GLN A 156 0.83 -9.75 18.57
N ILE A 157 0.37 -8.91 17.66
CA ILE A 157 -1.05 -8.64 17.47
C ILE A 157 -1.47 -9.19 16.11
N PHE A 158 -2.60 -9.88 16.08
CA PHE A 158 -3.14 -10.51 14.89
C PHE A 158 -4.53 -9.94 14.59
N PRO A 159 -4.72 -9.25 13.46
CA PRO A 159 -6.06 -8.86 13.03
C PRO A 159 -6.88 -10.09 12.64
N LEU A 160 -8.16 -10.09 12.98
CA LEU A 160 -9.12 -11.17 12.73
C LEU A 160 -10.17 -10.74 11.71
N GLU A 161 -10.79 -11.70 11.01
CA GLU A 161 -11.74 -11.44 9.92
C GLU A 161 -13.01 -10.66 10.33
N ASP A 162 -13.34 -10.67 11.62
CA ASP A 162 -14.47 -9.94 12.19
C ASP A 162 -14.14 -8.48 12.58
N GLY A 163 -12.92 -8.00 12.32
CA GLY A 163 -12.46 -6.65 12.65
C GLY A 163 -11.90 -6.50 14.07
N THR A 164 -11.81 -7.60 14.83
CA THR A 164 -11.15 -7.62 16.15
C THR A 164 -9.68 -8.04 16.03
N PHE A 165 -8.94 -7.98 17.14
CA PHE A 165 -7.51 -8.27 17.16
C PHE A 165 -7.15 -9.18 18.34
N LEU A 166 -6.40 -10.24 18.06
CA LEU A 166 -5.83 -11.11 19.08
C LEU A 166 -4.39 -10.71 19.38
N TYR A 167 -4.12 -10.23 20.58
CA TYR A 167 -2.77 -10.10 21.10
C TYR A 167 -2.31 -11.40 21.74
N ILE A 168 -1.08 -11.80 21.42
CA ILE A 168 -0.37 -12.94 22.00
C ILE A 168 0.95 -12.40 22.55
N GLY A 169 0.99 -12.23 23.86
CA GLY A 169 2.18 -11.80 24.60
C GLY A 169 3.08 -12.95 25.01
N VAL A 170 4.27 -12.59 25.50
CA VAL A 170 5.20 -13.54 26.12
C VAL A 170 4.66 -14.09 27.43
N GLY A 171 4.61 -15.42 27.55
CA GLY A 171 4.61 -16.14 28.83
C GLY A 171 5.57 -17.33 28.76
N THR A 172 5.32 -18.41 29.51
CA THR A 172 6.15 -19.63 29.41
C THR A 172 5.82 -20.40 28.13
N SER A 173 6.57 -21.43 27.77
CA SER A 173 6.26 -22.29 26.59
C SER A 173 4.89 -22.99 26.63
N ARG A 174 4.12 -22.82 27.72
CA ARG A 174 2.78 -23.38 27.93
C ARG A 174 1.71 -22.37 28.33
N ASP A 175 2.06 -21.10 28.59
CA ASP A 175 1.10 -20.08 29.00
C ASP A 175 1.32 -18.85 28.12
N HIS A 176 0.45 -18.59 27.15
CA HIS A 176 0.47 -17.34 26.40
C HIS A 176 -0.45 -16.32 27.09
N GLY A 177 -0.01 -15.07 27.18
CA GLY A 177 -0.89 -13.98 27.59
C GLY A 177 -1.76 -13.56 26.41
N TYR A 178 -3.04 -13.91 26.44
CA TYR A 178 -4.00 -13.50 25.42
C TYR A 178 -4.74 -12.23 25.84
N ILE A 179 -4.89 -11.30 24.91
CA ILE A 179 -5.80 -10.16 25.07
C ILE A 179 -6.56 -9.98 23.76
N HIS A 180 -7.86 -9.75 23.84
CA HIS A 180 -8.72 -9.51 22.68
C HIS A 180 -9.04 -8.03 22.61
N TYR A 181 -8.80 -7.40 21.47
CA TYR A 181 -9.05 -5.99 21.24
C TYR A 181 -10.05 -5.77 20.12
N LYS A 182 -10.72 -4.63 20.12
CA LYS A 182 -11.46 -4.10 18.98
C LYS A 182 -11.17 -2.61 18.83
N LEU A 183 -11.32 -2.09 17.61
CA LEU A 183 -11.45 -0.65 17.44
C LEU A 183 -12.77 -0.18 18.10
N ASN A 184 -12.73 1.00 18.73
CA ASN A 184 -13.93 1.63 19.27
C ASN A 184 -14.87 2.06 18.12
N ASP A 185 -16.08 2.50 18.44
CA ASP A 185 -17.08 2.88 17.43
C ASP A 185 -16.63 4.07 16.55
N LYS A 186 -15.62 4.84 17.00
CA LYS A 186 -15.02 5.96 16.26
C LYS A 186 -13.85 5.52 15.36
N GLY A 187 -13.36 4.30 15.51
CA GLY A 187 -12.18 3.79 14.83
C GLY A 187 -10.86 4.37 15.33
N ASP A 188 -10.85 5.15 16.42
CA ASP A 188 -9.67 5.95 16.84
C ASP A 188 -8.91 5.43 18.06
N ALA A 189 -9.37 4.33 18.66
CA ALA A 189 -8.67 3.65 19.73
C ALA A 189 -8.93 2.14 19.71
N LEU A 190 -7.92 1.35 20.07
CA LEU A 190 -8.08 -0.07 20.39
C LEU A 190 -8.47 -0.23 21.86
N GLU A 191 -9.59 -0.90 22.09
CA GLU A 191 -10.15 -1.21 23.41
C GLU A 191 -10.11 -2.71 23.67
N GLU A 192 -9.76 -3.10 24.90
CA GLU A 192 -9.81 -4.49 25.34
C GLU A 192 -11.28 -4.96 25.46
N ILE A 193 -11.58 -6.06 24.79
CA ILE A 193 -12.80 -6.82 25.02
C ILE A 193 -12.59 -7.60 26.31
N LYS A 194 -13.46 -7.36 27.31
CA LYS A 194 -13.39 -8.00 28.64
C LYS A 194 -13.83 -9.46 28.63
N GLU A 195 -13.33 -10.23 27.67
CA GLU A 195 -13.45 -11.67 27.58
C GLU A 195 -12.13 -12.31 28.01
N ILE A 196 -12.21 -13.36 28.81
CA ILE A 196 -11.01 -14.12 29.20
C ILE A 196 -10.70 -15.10 28.10
N ILE A 197 -9.57 -14.90 27.42
CA ILE A 197 -9.06 -15.81 26.40
C ILE A 197 -8.01 -16.75 27.01
N THR A 198 -8.15 -18.03 26.73
CA THR A 198 -7.29 -19.14 27.15
C THR A 198 -6.90 -19.99 25.93
N ASP A 199 -5.96 -20.91 26.09
CA ASP A 199 -5.57 -21.85 25.03
C ASP A 199 -6.76 -22.68 24.50
N ASP A 200 -7.77 -22.91 25.33
CA ASP A 200 -8.95 -23.72 24.99
C ASP A 200 -9.93 -22.95 24.09
N ASN A 201 -10.16 -21.66 24.36
CA ASN A 201 -11.14 -20.86 23.63
C ASN A 201 -10.53 -19.94 22.56
N VAL A 202 -9.21 -19.77 22.49
CA VAL A 202 -8.58 -18.96 21.43
C VAL A 202 -8.91 -19.49 20.03
N LYS A 203 -9.19 -20.79 19.89
CA LYS A 203 -9.58 -21.45 18.63
C LYS A 203 -11.03 -21.15 18.21
N THR A 204 -11.85 -20.60 19.10
CA THR A 204 -13.23 -20.20 18.78
C THR A 204 -13.31 -18.78 18.26
N LEU A 205 -12.22 -18.01 18.33
CA LEU A 205 -12.12 -16.69 17.72
C LEU A 205 -12.16 -16.78 16.20
N SER A 206 -12.55 -15.67 15.57
CA SER A 206 -12.53 -15.53 14.12
C SER A 206 -11.13 -15.81 13.55
N PRO A 207 -11.02 -16.34 12.32
CA PRO A 207 -9.74 -16.60 11.70
C PRO A 207 -8.87 -15.34 11.61
N LYS A 208 -7.55 -15.54 11.68
CA LYS A 208 -6.57 -14.46 11.46
C LYS A 208 -6.59 -14.03 10.00
N ILE A 209 -6.54 -12.73 9.76
CA ILE A 209 -6.36 -12.17 8.42
C ILE A 209 -4.94 -12.50 7.94
N ASP A 210 -4.83 -13.06 6.74
CA ASP A 210 -3.55 -13.25 6.08
C ASP A 210 -3.13 -11.97 5.34
N LEU A 211 -2.30 -11.15 6.01
CA LEU A 211 -1.71 -9.95 5.41
C LEU A 211 -0.51 -10.26 4.51
N LYS A 212 -0.04 -11.50 4.40
CA LYS A 212 1.11 -11.85 3.56
C LYS A 212 0.85 -11.63 2.07
N GLN A 213 -0.42 -11.70 1.65
CA GLN A 213 -0.82 -11.50 0.26
C GLN A 213 -0.99 -10.01 -0.11
N LYS A 214 -0.81 -9.09 0.85
CA LYS A 214 -0.88 -7.65 0.58
C LYS A 214 0.40 -7.16 -0.06
N GLU A 215 0.29 -6.06 -0.82
CA GLU A 215 1.46 -5.32 -1.26
C GLU A 215 2.07 -4.61 -0.05
N TRP A 216 3.30 -5.00 0.30
CA TRP A 216 4.09 -4.35 1.33
C TRP A 216 5.09 -3.40 0.69
N LYS A 217 4.99 -2.12 1.07
CA LYS A 217 5.80 -1.05 0.52
C LYS A 217 6.91 -0.66 1.51
N PRO A 218 8.14 -0.39 1.04
CA PRO A 218 9.18 0.16 1.90
C PRO A 218 8.77 1.54 2.43
N THR A 219 9.25 1.93 3.61
CA THR A 219 8.88 3.22 4.24
C THR A 219 9.36 4.46 3.47
N GLN A 220 10.26 4.28 2.52
CA GLN A 220 10.70 5.29 1.57
C GLN A 220 9.61 5.63 0.54
N TRP A 221 8.64 4.74 0.30
CA TRP A 221 7.57 4.98 -0.67
C TRP A 221 6.43 5.75 -0.01
N TYR A 222 6.52 7.08 -0.01
CA TYR A 222 5.49 7.94 0.57
C TYR A 222 4.17 7.90 -0.19
N ILE A 223 3.07 8.08 0.53
CA ILE A 223 1.72 8.12 -0.01
C ILE A 223 1.50 9.47 -0.70
N THR A 224 1.05 9.43 -1.94
CA THR A 224 0.72 10.61 -2.74
C THR A 224 -0.78 10.89 -2.75
N SER A 225 -1.16 12.17 -2.94
CA SER A 225 -2.57 12.54 -3.07
C SER A 225 -3.18 11.97 -4.35
N PRO A 226 -4.51 11.78 -4.42
CA PRO A 226 -5.18 11.31 -5.63
C PRO A 226 -4.91 12.19 -6.86
N GLU A 227 -4.76 13.50 -6.70
CA GLU A 227 -4.41 14.43 -7.78
C GLU A 227 -3.00 14.16 -8.31
N LYS A 228 -2.06 13.92 -7.39
CA LYS A 228 -0.67 13.61 -7.76
C LYS A 228 -0.58 12.24 -8.44
N GLN A 229 -1.32 11.23 -7.97
CA GLN A 229 -1.42 9.93 -8.64
C GLN A 229 -1.95 10.06 -10.08
N LYS A 230 -2.94 10.94 -10.31
CA LYS A 230 -3.46 11.22 -11.66
C LYS A 230 -2.42 11.90 -12.55
N GLU A 231 -1.69 12.89 -12.03
CA GLU A 231 -0.60 13.55 -12.77
C GLU A 231 0.49 12.54 -13.16
N VAL A 232 0.83 11.65 -12.24
CA VAL A 232 1.89 10.66 -12.43
C VAL A 232 1.47 9.57 -13.41
N THR A 233 0.21 9.10 -13.35
CA THR A 233 -0.36 8.18 -14.34
C THR A 233 -0.30 8.74 -15.77
N GLN A 234 -0.28 10.07 -15.92
CA GLN A 234 -0.13 10.74 -17.23
C GLN A 234 1.35 10.83 -17.69
N LYS A 235 2.32 10.82 -16.77
CA LYS A 235 3.76 10.92 -17.05
C LYS A 235 4.38 9.54 -17.23
N LYS A 236 4.11 8.93 -18.38
CA LYS A 236 4.78 7.69 -18.80
C LYS A 236 6.24 7.93 -19.19
N LEU A 237 7.09 6.92 -19.00
CA LEU A 237 8.45 6.91 -19.54
C LEU A 237 8.47 7.11 -21.05
N ASP A 238 9.28 8.05 -21.51
CA ASP A 238 9.55 8.29 -22.93
C ASP A 238 10.98 7.81 -23.27
N ILE A 239 11.07 6.56 -23.72
CA ILE A 239 12.35 5.94 -24.06
C ILE A 239 13.03 6.58 -25.27
N GLN A 240 12.28 7.20 -26.19
CA GLN A 240 12.87 7.87 -27.35
C GLN A 240 13.50 9.20 -26.93
N ALA A 241 12.83 9.97 -26.07
CA ALA A 241 13.39 11.17 -25.46
C ALA A 241 14.68 10.84 -24.68
N ILE A 242 14.66 9.77 -23.86
CA ILE A 242 15.82 9.33 -23.09
C ILE A 242 17.01 9.00 -24.01
N GLN A 243 16.80 8.26 -25.10
CA GLN A 243 17.87 7.97 -26.07
C GLN A 243 18.45 9.22 -26.73
N ASN A 244 17.65 10.28 -26.87
CA ASN A 244 18.07 11.56 -27.42
C ASN A 244 18.66 12.53 -26.38
N GLY A 245 18.83 12.06 -25.13
CA GLY A 245 19.44 12.84 -24.04
C GLY A 245 18.46 13.71 -23.26
N ASP A 246 17.15 13.56 -23.47
CA ASP A 246 16.11 14.18 -22.66
C ASP A 246 15.64 13.19 -21.58
N TYR A 247 16.04 13.44 -20.35
CA TYR A 247 15.75 12.57 -19.20
C TYR A 247 14.57 13.06 -18.36
N SER A 248 13.80 14.03 -18.86
CA SER A 248 12.67 14.62 -18.12
C SER A 248 11.64 13.58 -17.65
N SER A 249 11.43 12.51 -18.43
CA SER A 249 10.52 11.40 -18.07
C SER A 249 11.08 10.45 -17.00
N LEU A 250 12.41 10.42 -16.79
CA LEU A 250 13.06 9.64 -15.72
C LEU A 250 13.14 10.38 -14.39
N LYS A 251 13.08 11.72 -14.43
CA LYS A 251 13.29 12.59 -13.28
C LYS A 251 12.45 12.16 -12.08
N GLY A 252 13.09 12.11 -10.91
CA GLY A 252 12.47 11.73 -9.66
C GLY A 252 13.23 10.63 -8.94
N THR A 253 12.64 10.12 -7.88
CA THR A 253 13.20 9.04 -7.07
C THR A 253 12.45 7.75 -7.36
N TRP A 254 13.20 6.71 -7.69
CA TRP A 254 12.73 5.35 -7.92
C TRP A 254 13.20 4.47 -6.77
N VAL A 255 12.33 3.67 -6.20
CA VAL A 255 12.62 2.82 -5.03
C VAL A 255 12.18 1.39 -5.29
N ASP A 256 13.04 0.43 -4.96
CA ASP A 256 12.67 -0.99 -4.97
C ASP A 256 12.10 -1.45 -3.62
N GLY A 257 11.59 -2.68 -3.58
CA GLY A 257 11.02 -3.26 -2.36
C GLY A 257 12.03 -3.49 -1.23
N THR A 258 13.35 -3.33 -1.47
CA THR A 258 14.41 -3.36 -0.45
C THR A 258 14.76 -1.97 0.09
N GLY A 259 14.11 -0.93 -0.45
CA GLY A 259 14.37 0.47 -0.14
C GLY A 259 15.62 1.02 -0.82
N HIS A 260 16.20 0.32 -1.81
CA HIS A 260 17.28 0.88 -2.63
C HIS A 260 16.70 1.89 -3.63
N THR A 261 17.43 2.99 -3.86
CA THR A 261 16.91 4.13 -4.61
C THR A 261 17.79 4.53 -5.79
N PHE A 262 17.16 4.85 -6.92
CA PHE A 262 17.77 5.64 -7.99
C PHE A 262 17.14 7.02 -8.03
N ILE A 263 17.98 8.06 -8.02
CA ILE A 263 17.53 9.45 -8.10
C ILE A 263 17.98 10.01 -9.46
N PHE A 264 17.04 10.52 -10.25
CA PHE A 264 17.34 11.14 -11.54
C PHE A 264 17.00 12.63 -11.53
N ASP A 265 17.89 13.43 -12.10
CA ASP A 265 17.65 14.83 -12.46
C ASP A 265 17.63 15.01 -13.99
N GLU A 266 17.60 16.26 -14.46
CA GLU A 266 17.61 16.60 -15.90
C GLU A 266 18.86 16.10 -16.64
N LYS A 267 19.92 15.70 -15.92
CA LYS A 267 21.21 15.24 -16.47
C LYS A 267 21.39 13.73 -16.34
N GLY A 268 20.49 13.02 -15.68
CA GLY A 268 20.52 11.57 -15.51
C GLY A 268 20.65 11.17 -14.04
N LEU A 269 21.33 10.05 -13.79
CA LEU A 269 21.46 9.51 -12.42
C LEU A 269 22.30 10.43 -11.52
N VAL A 270 21.74 10.76 -10.36
CA VAL A 270 22.40 11.48 -9.26
C VAL A 270 22.88 10.46 -8.23
N ASP A 271 24.14 10.03 -8.38
CA ASP A 271 24.83 9.16 -7.43
C ASP A 271 26.30 9.60 -7.34
N GLU A 272 26.90 9.52 -6.15
CA GLU A 272 28.30 9.91 -5.94
C GLU A 272 29.28 8.90 -6.57
N ASN A 273 29.01 7.61 -6.39
CA ASN A 273 29.95 6.51 -6.64
C ASN A 273 29.66 5.75 -7.93
N TYR A 274 28.42 5.76 -8.40
CA TYR A 274 27.95 4.99 -9.54
C TYR A 274 27.41 5.89 -10.66
N GLU A 275 27.35 5.32 -11.87
CA GLU A 275 26.80 5.98 -13.04
C GLU A 275 25.91 5.04 -13.86
N MET A 276 24.91 5.64 -14.53
CA MET A 276 24.21 5.05 -15.66
C MET A 276 24.50 5.92 -16.88
N LYS A 277 25.31 5.44 -17.82
CA LYS A 277 25.58 6.14 -19.08
C LYS A 277 24.39 5.98 -20.02
N LEU A 278 23.31 6.72 -19.76
CA LEU A 278 22.02 6.61 -20.46
C LEU A 278 22.15 6.71 -21.99
N SER A 279 23.09 7.51 -22.49
CA SER A 279 23.39 7.63 -23.93
C SER A 279 23.89 6.32 -24.59
N TYR A 280 24.34 5.34 -23.81
CA TYR A 280 24.77 4.03 -24.31
C TYR A 280 23.66 2.97 -24.25
N PHE A 281 22.52 3.28 -23.65
CA PHE A 281 21.41 2.33 -23.56
C PHE A 281 20.85 2.03 -24.95
N LYS A 282 20.48 0.78 -25.16
CA LYS A 282 19.91 0.28 -26.42
C LYS A 282 18.46 -0.08 -26.21
N GLU A 283 17.63 0.33 -27.16
CA GLU A 283 16.23 -0.10 -27.20
C GLU A 283 16.16 -1.56 -27.64
N TYR A 284 15.34 -2.32 -26.93
CA TYR A 284 14.99 -3.68 -27.27
C TYR A 284 13.56 -3.96 -26.80
N LYS A 285 12.65 -4.22 -27.74
CA LYS A 285 11.24 -4.58 -27.49
C LYS A 285 10.51 -3.61 -26.55
N GLY A 286 10.71 -2.30 -26.75
CA GLY A 286 10.09 -1.24 -25.96
C GLY A 286 10.76 -0.98 -24.61
N THR A 287 11.93 -1.55 -24.35
CA THR A 287 12.71 -1.36 -23.12
C THR A 287 14.07 -0.76 -23.45
N LEU A 288 14.59 0.16 -22.62
CA LEU A 288 15.99 0.57 -22.72
C LEU A 288 16.87 -0.30 -21.82
N ILE A 289 17.87 -0.94 -22.42
CA ILE A 289 18.79 -1.83 -21.74
C ILE A 289 20.19 -1.21 -21.72
N GLY A 290 20.81 -1.18 -20.56
CA GLY A 290 22.15 -0.64 -20.37
C GLY A 290 22.82 -1.16 -19.11
N GLY A 291 23.76 -0.38 -18.59
CA GLY A 291 24.56 -0.75 -17.43
C GLY A 291 24.55 0.33 -16.35
N TYR A 292 24.60 -0.13 -15.11
CA TYR A 292 24.87 0.65 -13.91
C TYR A 292 26.14 0.13 -13.27
N GLY A 293 27.10 1.00 -12.96
CA GLY A 293 28.38 0.57 -12.41
C GLY A 293 29.18 1.69 -11.76
N PRO A 294 30.29 1.36 -11.08
CA PRO A 294 31.11 2.35 -10.39
C PRO A 294 31.81 3.30 -11.37
N LYS A 295 31.87 4.59 -11.07
CA LYS A 295 32.51 5.59 -11.94
C LYS A 295 34.01 5.36 -12.16
N ASN A 296 34.68 4.81 -11.14
CA ASN A 296 36.14 4.71 -11.08
C ASN A 296 36.65 3.26 -11.10
N SER A 297 35.83 2.28 -11.48
CA SER A 297 36.23 0.87 -11.54
C SER A 297 35.67 0.20 -12.80
N PRO A 298 36.50 -0.53 -13.57
CA PRO A 298 36.01 -1.34 -14.68
C PRO A 298 35.33 -2.65 -14.22
N VAL A 299 35.43 -2.98 -12.93
CA VAL A 299 34.86 -4.19 -12.33
C VAL A 299 33.71 -3.80 -11.40
N GLY A 300 32.63 -4.55 -11.50
CA GLY A 300 31.39 -4.32 -10.77
C GLY A 300 30.32 -3.66 -11.65
N GLY A 301 29.07 -3.91 -11.31
CA GLY A 301 27.92 -3.35 -12.02
C GLY A 301 26.78 -4.35 -12.21
N ALA A 302 25.71 -3.85 -12.78
CA ALA A 302 24.46 -4.53 -13.03
C ALA A 302 23.91 -4.17 -14.42
N ALA A 303 23.16 -5.08 -15.03
CA ALA A 303 22.33 -4.73 -16.17
C ALA A 303 21.17 -3.87 -15.67
N VAL A 304 20.78 -2.86 -16.46
CA VAL A 304 19.65 -1.99 -16.17
C VAL A 304 18.62 -2.10 -17.28
N TYR A 305 17.36 -2.19 -16.89
CA TYR A 305 16.21 -2.18 -17.79
C TYR A 305 15.28 -1.05 -17.37
N ILE A 306 15.06 -0.07 -18.25
CA ILE A 306 14.08 1.01 -18.08
C ILE A 306 12.87 0.64 -18.93
N ILE A 307 11.76 0.30 -18.26
CA ILE A 307 10.61 -0.40 -18.84
C ILE A 307 9.36 0.49 -18.69
N PRO A 308 8.80 1.03 -19.78
CA PRO A 308 7.56 1.77 -19.73
C PRO A 308 6.34 0.93 -19.32
N GLY A 309 5.35 1.56 -18.69
CA GLY A 309 4.07 0.97 -18.32
C GLY A 309 3.29 0.47 -19.55
N GLY A 310 2.97 -0.81 -19.52
CA GLY A 310 2.36 -1.62 -20.57
C GLY A 310 3.36 -2.57 -21.25
N VAL A 311 4.66 -2.44 -20.98
CA VAL A 311 5.73 -3.22 -21.61
C VAL A 311 6.20 -4.34 -20.67
N PRO A 312 6.13 -5.61 -21.07
CA PRO A 312 6.73 -6.70 -20.30
C PRO A 312 8.26 -6.65 -20.42
N MET A 313 8.95 -6.92 -19.31
CA MET A 313 10.38 -7.19 -19.33
C MET A 313 10.63 -8.46 -20.13
N THR A 314 11.56 -8.41 -21.08
CA THR A 314 11.99 -9.58 -21.83
C THR A 314 13.49 -9.73 -21.72
N ALA A 315 13.96 -10.96 -21.66
CA ALA A 315 15.39 -11.21 -21.72
C ALA A 315 15.90 -10.93 -23.15
N ASP A 316 17.09 -10.34 -23.23
CA ASP A 316 17.78 -10.08 -24.50
C ASP A 316 18.22 -11.39 -25.19
N ARG A 317 18.42 -12.46 -24.42
CA ARG A 317 19.03 -13.74 -24.87
C ARG A 317 18.33 -15.02 -24.41
N ASN A 318 17.30 -14.95 -23.57
CA ASN A 318 16.62 -16.13 -23.02
C ASN A 318 15.14 -16.12 -23.42
N ASP A 319 14.68 -17.18 -24.07
CA ASP A 319 13.29 -17.33 -24.54
C ASP A 319 12.32 -17.84 -23.47
N THR A 320 12.83 -18.26 -22.30
CA THR A 320 12.00 -18.82 -21.21
C THR A 320 11.71 -17.85 -20.07
N PHE A 321 12.30 -16.65 -20.05
CA PHE A 321 12.01 -15.66 -19.01
C PHE A 321 10.60 -15.08 -19.18
N VAL A 322 9.85 -15.07 -18.09
CA VAL A 322 8.52 -14.45 -18.00
C VAL A 322 8.61 -13.36 -16.93
N ASP A 323 8.13 -12.17 -17.28
CA ASP A 323 8.03 -11.05 -16.34
C ASP A 323 7.22 -11.47 -15.11
N PRO A 324 7.78 -11.39 -13.88
CA PRO A 324 7.15 -11.94 -12.69
C PRO A 324 6.01 -11.07 -12.12
N ILE A 325 5.71 -9.91 -12.72
CA ILE A 325 4.77 -8.94 -12.15
C ILE A 325 3.89 -8.26 -13.21
N GLN A 326 2.84 -7.58 -12.74
CA GLN A 326 1.99 -6.75 -13.59
C GLN A 326 2.81 -5.63 -14.26
N THR A 327 2.43 -5.30 -15.50
CA THR A 327 3.18 -4.38 -16.35
C THR A 327 2.55 -3.00 -16.42
N ASP A 328 1.56 -2.69 -15.60
CA ASP A 328 0.76 -1.47 -15.66
C ASP A 328 1.55 -0.18 -15.34
N LYS A 329 2.64 -0.31 -14.58
CA LYS A 329 3.49 0.82 -14.14
C LYS A 329 4.81 0.89 -14.89
N ASP A 330 5.37 2.10 -14.93
CA ASP A 330 6.77 2.30 -15.30
C ASP A 330 7.67 1.63 -14.26
N ARG A 331 8.76 1.00 -14.71
CA ARG A 331 9.64 0.19 -13.85
C ARG A 331 11.10 0.35 -14.25
N ILE A 332 11.98 0.33 -13.26
CA ILE A 332 13.42 0.18 -13.48
C ILE A 332 13.89 -1.09 -12.77
N PHE A 333 14.51 -2.01 -13.51
CA PHE A 333 15.21 -3.15 -12.93
C PHE A 333 16.72 -2.93 -13.02
N ALA A 334 17.45 -3.23 -11.95
CA ALA A 334 18.91 -3.24 -11.96
C ALA A 334 19.43 -4.48 -11.22
N GLY A 335 20.10 -5.39 -11.94
CA GLY A 335 20.65 -6.59 -11.32
C GLY A 335 21.63 -7.37 -12.20
N GLN A 336 22.32 -8.33 -11.57
CA GLN A 336 23.22 -9.26 -12.27
C GLN A 336 22.49 -10.49 -12.84
N GLN A 337 21.33 -10.82 -12.27
CA GLN A 337 20.43 -11.88 -12.71
C GLN A 337 19.06 -11.27 -13.04
N PHE A 338 18.18 -12.01 -13.72
CA PHE A 338 16.81 -11.54 -13.94
C PHE A 338 16.01 -11.51 -12.63
N PRO A 339 15.04 -10.58 -12.48
CA PRO A 339 14.23 -10.49 -11.29
C PRO A 339 13.33 -11.72 -11.14
N ARG A 340 13.09 -12.11 -9.89
CA ARG A 340 12.18 -13.18 -9.48
C ARG A 340 10.93 -12.63 -8.79
N PHE A 341 11.01 -11.44 -8.21
CA PHE A 341 9.96 -10.83 -7.41
C PHE A 341 9.69 -9.39 -7.80
N ALA A 342 8.46 -8.93 -7.56
CA ALA A 342 8.05 -7.53 -7.74
C ALA A 342 8.96 -6.54 -6.98
N SER A 343 9.43 -6.94 -5.81
CA SER A 343 10.29 -6.15 -4.93
C SER A 343 11.65 -5.80 -5.52
N GLU A 344 12.07 -6.42 -6.63
CA GLU A 344 13.36 -6.16 -7.29
C GLU A 344 13.25 -5.07 -8.37
N PHE A 345 12.04 -4.65 -8.70
CA PHE A 345 11.79 -3.51 -9.56
C PHE A 345 11.71 -2.24 -8.73
N HIS A 346 12.32 -1.19 -9.24
CA HIS A 346 12.20 0.17 -8.71
C HIS A 346 10.99 0.84 -9.36
N TYR A 347 10.13 1.42 -8.53
CA TYR A 347 8.97 2.20 -8.94
C TYR A 347 9.20 3.65 -8.51
N ARG A 348 8.67 4.61 -9.25
CA ARG A 348 8.80 6.02 -8.87
C ARG A 348 7.98 6.26 -7.61
N ILE A 349 8.54 6.95 -6.61
CA ILE A 349 7.89 7.18 -5.31
C ILE A 349 6.55 7.92 -5.45
N ASP A 350 6.38 8.65 -6.55
CA ASP A 350 5.16 9.38 -6.84
C ASP A 350 4.07 8.53 -7.55
N ASP A 351 4.37 7.29 -7.97
CA ASP A 351 3.46 6.35 -8.67
C ASP A 351 2.49 5.59 -7.74
#